data_AF-A0A2K8V9I3-F1
#
_entry.id   AF-A0A2K8V9I3-F1
#
_cell.length_a   1.000
_cell.length_b   1.000
_cell.length_c   1.000
_cell.angle_alpha   90.00
_cell.angle_beta   90.00
_cell.angle_gamma   90.00
#
_symmetry.space_group_name_H-M   'P 1'
#
loop_
_entity.id
_entity.type
_entity.pdbx_description
1 polymer ?
#
loop_
_entity_poly.entity_id
_entity_poly.type
_entity_poly.pdbx_seq_one_letter_code
_entity_poly.pdbx_strand_id
1 'polypeptide(L)'
;MFFLLGIWATYKFTLNNYNKETTTLAAIILATSLHSVISNFDVRAEPYLTGFIIASLYCFYLYIQNKKWTDLVMACLVCAFAIIINEIFAMIPIVAALRDHFIITKEWKEIINPIWILGLLLVSVFILPEIYTLYLQFDIHPEKIVFGKTDVSDIKFFLWDSQFGRFFNTGPIKGHGDPFFFVHTILWAFLPWSIIFYITSFLKIKRNLKSVNTNEEYYTLFGTLATILVFSLSKFKLAHYTNIVFPLMAIITADFIIKLKSRYRNLQKTFVISQWILISISIIAIIGISILMKPDFNFWIVLLLSLCVFGITQVFNNNKDKINRSFYLSSISFCFLYGFMLTHFYPTLFKYQGGVCAARYVNKNNFKI
;
A
#
# COMPACT_ATOMS: atom_id res chain seq x y z
N MET A 1 -5.16 10.56 -8.34
CA MET A 1 -3.85 11.09 -8.81
C MET A 1 -2.68 10.43 -8.08
N PHE A 2 -2.59 10.54 -6.74
CA PHE A 2 -1.44 10.01 -5.98
C PHE A 2 -1.27 8.49 -6.03
N PHE A 3 -2.35 7.73 -6.18
CA PHE A 3 -2.22 6.30 -6.45
C PHE A 3 -1.51 6.00 -7.79
N LEU A 4 -1.75 6.81 -8.83
CA LEU A 4 -1.03 6.71 -10.10
C LEU A 4 0.45 7.07 -9.93
N LEU A 5 0.77 8.04 -9.07
CA LEU A 5 2.16 8.33 -8.68
C LEU A 5 2.79 7.08 -8.03
N GLY A 6 2.07 6.40 -7.14
CA GLY A 6 2.53 5.14 -6.54
C GLY A 6 2.80 4.05 -7.58
N ILE A 7 1.89 3.85 -8.55
CA ILE A 7 2.10 2.91 -9.66
C ILE A 7 3.31 3.30 -10.51
N TRP A 8 3.43 4.58 -10.86
CA TRP A 8 4.55 5.09 -11.66
C TRP A 8 5.90 4.94 -10.93
N ALA A 9 5.96 5.29 -9.65
CA ALA A 9 7.18 5.16 -8.86
C ALA A 9 7.54 3.68 -8.63
N THR A 10 6.55 2.80 -8.42
CA THR A 10 6.75 1.34 -8.39
C THR A 10 7.34 0.86 -9.71
N TYR A 11 6.76 1.28 -10.84
CA TYR A 11 7.28 0.95 -12.18
C TYR A 11 8.73 1.41 -12.33
N LYS A 12 9.04 2.67 -12.00
CA LYS A 12 10.39 3.22 -12.15
C LYS A 12 11.41 2.52 -11.25
N PHE A 13 11.08 2.32 -9.97
CA PHE A 13 11.95 1.59 -9.05
C PHE A 13 12.21 0.16 -9.52
N THR A 14 11.18 -0.53 -10.03
CA THR A 14 11.32 -1.89 -10.56
C THR A 14 12.19 -1.93 -11.81
N LEU A 15 12.03 -0.96 -12.73
CA LEU A 15 12.77 -0.90 -13.97
C LEU A 15 14.29 -0.78 -13.76
N ASN A 16 14.68 -0.07 -12.70
CA ASN A 16 16.09 0.10 -12.35
C ASN A 16 16.72 -1.15 -11.73
N ASN A 17 15.93 -2.02 -11.10
CA ASN A 17 16.41 -3.19 -10.36
C ASN A 17 16.10 -4.54 -11.03
N TYR A 18 15.17 -4.57 -11.99
CA TYR A 18 14.63 -5.76 -12.63
C TYR A 18 14.38 -5.55 -14.13
N ASN A 19 13.98 -6.60 -14.83
CA ASN A 19 13.65 -6.53 -16.25
C ASN A 19 12.28 -5.86 -16.52
N LYS A 20 12.05 -5.49 -17.79
CA LYS A 20 10.81 -4.81 -18.24
C LYS A 20 9.54 -5.63 -18.02
N GLU A 21 9.63 -6.96 -18.11
CA GLU A 21 8.48 -7.85 -17.87
C GLU A 21 8.06 -7.76 -16.39
N THR A 22 9.00 -7.94 -15.46
CA THR A 22 8.80 -7.78 -14.00
C THR A 22 8.22 -6.42 -13.66
N THR A 23 8.76 -5.38 -14.30
CA THR A 23 8.31 -3.99 -14.13
C THR A 23 6.84 -3.80 -14.48
N THR A 24 6.41 -4.37 -15.62
CA THR A 24 5.03 -4.28 -16.08
C THR A 24 4.10 -5.05 -15.15
N LEU A 25 4.50 -6.25 -14.72
CA LEU A 25 3.71 -7.06 -13.79
C LEU A 25 3.58 -6.38 -12.43
N ALA A 26 4.64 -5.76 -11.88
CA ALA A 26 4.59 -5.08 -10.59
C ALA A 26 3.58 -3.92 -10.59
N ALA A 27 3.56 -3.11 -11.66
CA ALA A 27 2.59 -2.04 -11.83
C ALA A 27 1.15 -2.57 -11.90
N ILE A 28 0.91 -3.65 -12.66
CA ILE A 28 -0.41 -4.29 -12.75
C ILE A 28 -0.83 -4.87 -11.40
N ILE A 29 0.06 -5.55 -10.69
CA ILE A 29 -0.21 -6.15 -9.37
C ILE A 29 -0.66 -5.08 -8.39
N LEU A 30 0.06 -3.96 -8.30
CA LEU A 30 -0.33 -2.85 -7.43
C LEU A 30 -1.70 -2.29 -7.82
N ALA A 31 -1.89 -2.00 -9.12
CA ALA A 31 -3.14 -1.46 -9.66
C ALA A 31 -4.34 -2.40 -9.52
N THR A 32 -4.11 -3.69 -9.33
CA THR A 32 -5.16 -4.72 -9.23
C THR A 32 -5.25 -5.37 -7.85
N SER A 33 -4.52 -4.86 -6.85
CA SER A 33 -4.64 -5.35 -5.48
C SER A 33 -5.90 -4.80 -4.80
N LEU A 34 -6.70 -5.69 -4.18
CA LEU A 34 -8.04 -5.40 -3.68
C LEU A 34 -8.12 -4.14 -2.83
N HIS A 35 -7.28 -4.05 -1.80
CA HIS A 35 -7.35 -2.94 -0.86
C HIS A 35 -6.69 -1.66 -1.38
N SER A 36 -5.74 -1.75 -2.32
CA SER A 36 -5.27 -0.55 -3.03
C SER A 36 -6.43 0.12 -3.74
N VAL A 37 -7.22 -0.65 -4.49
CA VAL A 37 -8.32 -0.08 -5.28
C VAL A 37 -9.46 0.38 -4.38
N ILE A 38 -9.83 -0.39 -3.36
CA ILE A 38 -10.87 0.02 -2.40
C ILE A 38 -10.51 1.34 -1.71
N SER A 39 -9.26 1.52 -1.28
CA SER A 39 -8.82 2.78 -0.67
C SER A 39 -8.84 3.97 -1.61
N ASN A 40 -9.00 3.79 -2.93
CA ASN A 40 -9.22 4.88 -3.87
C ASN A 40 -10.70 5.30 -3.99
N PHE A 41 -11.65 4.48 -3.53
CA PHE A 41 -13.08 4.83 -3.55
C PHE A 41 -13.51 5.64 -2.33
N ASP A 42 -12.70 5.67 -1.29
CA ASP A 42 -12.91 6.43 -0.07
C ASP A 42 -11.83 7.53 0.02
N VAL A 43 -12.15 8.67 0.63
CA VAL A 43 -11.21 9.80 0.77
C VAL A 43 -10.27 9.49 1.95
N ARG A 44 -9.40 8.50 1.76
CA ARG A 44 -8.44 8.06 2.77
C ARG A 44 -7.04 8.57 2.49
N ALA A 45 -6.22 8.59 3.55
CA ALA A 45 -4.82 8.98 3.48
C ALA A 45 -3.93 7.94 2.77
N GLU A 46 -4.32 6.67 2.75
CA GLU A 46 -3.42 5.60 2.30
C GLU A 46 -2.96 5.71 0.83
N PRO A 47 -3.80 6.05 -0.17
CA PRO A 47 -3.33 6.22 -1.54
C PRO A 47 -2.24 7.29 -1.67
N TYR A 48 -2.26 8.32 -0.83
CA TYR A 48 -1.23 9.36 -0.77
C TYR A 48 0.05 8.80 -0.16
N LEU A 49 -0.05 8.15 1.00
CA LEU A 49 1.08 7.53 1.70
C LEU A 49 1.78 6.49 0.84
N THR A 50 1.02 5.58 0.23
CA THR A 50 1.55 4.57 -0.68
C THR A 50 2.35 5.21 -1.80
N GLY A 51 1.85 6.30 -2.39
CA GLY A 51 2.53 7.05 -3.45
C GLY A 51 3.82 7.71 -2.98
N PHE A 52 3.77 8.46 -1.89
CA PHE A 52 4.94 9.18 -1.37
C PHE A 52 6.02 8.25 -0.81
N ILE A 53 5.65 7.17 -0.13
CA ILE A 53 6.63 6.23 0.45
C ILE A 53 7.45 5.56 -0.64
N ILE A 54 6.82 5.01 -1.68
CA ILE A 54 7.56 4.36 -2.77
C ILE A 54 8.34 5.38 -3.62
N ALA A 55 7.78 6.58 -3.82
CA ALA A 55 8.49 7.65 -4.53
C ALA A 55 9.72 8.15 -3.75
N SER A 56 9.62 8.29 -2.42
CA SER A 56 10.76 8.64 -1.57
C SER A 56 11.83 7.54 -1.63
N LEU A 57 11.44 6.26 -1.49
CA LEU A 57 12.38 5.15 -1.61
C LEU A 57 13.07 5.13 -2.98
N TYR A 58 12.32 5.40 -4.06
CA TYR A 58 12.88 5.50 -5.40
C TYR A 58 13.89 6.66 -5.53
N CYS A 59 13.58 7.84 -5.01
CA CYS A 59 14.51 8.97 -5.02
C CYS A 59 15.76 8.70 -4.17
N PHE A 60 15.63 8.08 -2.99
CA PHE A 60 16.78 7.66 -2.19
C PHE A 60 17.64 6.64 -2.96
N TYR A 61 17.00 5.67 -3.61
CA TYR A 61 17.70 4.71 -4.47
C TYR A 61 18.49 5.41 -5.59
N LEU A 62 17.88 6.38 -6.29
CA LEU A 62 18.58 7.16 -7.32
C LEU A 62 19.75 7.96 -6.74
N TYR A 63 19.58 8.56 -5.56
CA TYR A 63 20.65 9.25 -4.86
C TYR A 63 21.80 8.29 -4.54
N ILE A 64 21.53 7.09 -4.03
CA ILE A 64 22.58 6.12 -3.70
C ILE A 64 23.41 5.75 -4.93
N GLN A 65 22.75 5.58 -6.09
CA GLN A 65 23.40 5.21 -7.35
C GLN A 65 24.20 6.37 -7.98
N ASN A 66 23.61 7.57 -8.04
CA ASN A 66 24.17 8.69 -8.81
C ASN A 66 24.85 9.76 -7.96
N LYS A 67 24.66 9.73 -6.63
CA LYS A 67 25.09 10.73 -5.65
C LYS A 67 24.70 12.18 -6.00
N LYS A 68 23.60 12.36 -6.76
CA LYS A 68 23.10 13.68 -7.15
C LYS A 68 22.32 14.34 -6.00
N TRP A 69 22.72 15.55 -5.65
CA TRP A 69 22.09 16.31 -4.57
C TRP A 69 20.57 16.51 -4.75
N THR A 70 20.12 16.70 -6.00
CA THR A 70 18.69 16.87 -6.33
C THR A 70 17.86 15.65 -5.94
N ASP A 71 18.42 14.44 -6.09
CA ASP A 71 17.72 13.19 -5.77
C ASP A 71 17.55 13.05 -4.26
N LEU A 72 18.54 13.47 -3.46
CA LEU A 72 18.44 13.50 -2.00
C LEU A 72 17.39 14.49 -1.53
N VAL A 73 17.44 15.74 -2.02
CA VAL A 73 16.47 16.78 -1.65
C VAL A 73 15.05 16.35 -2.01
N MET A 74 14.85 15.78 -3.20
CA MET A 74 13.56 15.24 -3.61
C MET A 74 13.12 14.06 -2.72
N ALA A 75 14.04 13.15 -2.37
CA ALA A 75 13.73 12.03 -1.48
C ALA A 75 13.26 12.49 -0.09
N CYS A 76 13.93 13.50 0.47
CA CYS A 76 13.58 14.11 1.75
C CYS A 76 12.25 14.88 1.68
N LEU A 77 12.02 15.64 0.60
CA LEU A 77 10.77 16.39 0.41
C LEU A 77 9.57 15.44 0.33
N VAL A 78 9.68 14.38 -0.48
CA VAL A 78 8.63 13.39 -0.65
C VAL A 78 8.41 12.58 0.64
N CYS A 79 9.49 12.27 1.38
CA CYS A 79 9.40 11.66 2.71
C CYS A 79 8.65 12.57 3.70
N ALA A 80 8.95 13.87 3.69
CA ALA A 80 8.25 14.85 4.53
C ALA A 80 6.75 14.91 4.22
N PHE A 81 6.34 14.85 2.95
CA PHE A 81 4.91 14.75 2.61
C PHE A 81 4.25 13.48 3.16
N ALA A 82 4.95 12.35 3.20
CA ALA A 82 4.42 11.14 3.84
C ALA A 82 4.23 11.33 5.36
N ILE A 83 5.18 12.01 6.02
CA ILE A 83 5.12 12.29 7.47
C ILE A 83 4.00 13.28 7.79
N ILE A 84 3.80 14.33 6.98
CA ILE A 84 2.71 15.28 7.17
C ILE A 84 1.35 14.56 7.11
N ILE A 85 1.23 13.50 6.30
CA ILE A 85 -0.03 12.75 6.14
C ILE A 85 -0.27 11.71 7.23
N ASN A 86 0.75 10.97 7.69
CA ASN A 86 0.58 9.87 8.66
C ASN A 86 1.79 9.73 9.59
N GLU A 87 2.17 10.88 10.15
CA GLU A 87 3.17 11.10 11.20
C GLU A 87 4.46 10.30 11.00
N ILE A 88 5.24 10.09 12.07
CA ILE A 88 6.63 9.60 11.94
C ILE A 88 6.74 8.14 11.49
N PHE A 89 5.68 7.33 11.65
CA PHE A 89 5.68 5.90 11.30
C PHE A 89 5.65 5.66 9.78
N ALA A 90 5.29 6.67 8.98
CA ALA A 90 5.41 6.62 7.52
C ALA A 90 6.86 6.40 7.04
N MET A 91 7.87 6.70 7.87
CA MET A 91 9.28 6.48 7.55
C MET A 91 9.72 5.02 7.66
N ILE A 92 8.99 4.18 8.41
CA ILE A 92 9.42 2.80 8.74
C ILE A 92 9.74 1.98 7.47
N PRO A 93 8.88 1.94 6.43
CA PRO A 93 9.17 1.19 5.22
C PRO A 93 10.43 1.68 4.49
N ILE A 94 10.67 2.99 4.48
CA ILE A 94 11.81 3.62 3.81
C ILE A 94 13.10 3.27 4.54
N VAL A 95 13.13 3.52 5.86
CA VAL A 95 14.31 3.27 6.70
C VAL A 95 14.64 1.79 6.74
N ALA A 96 13.62 0.92 6.92
CA ALA A 96 13.83 -0.53 6.92
C ALA A 96 14.36 -1.03 5.57
N ALA A 97 13.78 -0.56 4.46
CA ALA A 97 14.23 -0.93 3.12
C ALA A 97 15.71 -0.58 2.90
N LEU A 98 16.12 0.66 3.20
CA LEU A 98 17.49 1.13 3.01
C LEU A 98 18.47 0.44 3.97
N ARG A 99 18.20 0.52 5.28
CA ARG A 99 19.09 0.01 6.33
C ARG A 99 19.34 -1.48 6.16
N ASP A 100 18.28 -2.27 6.05
CA ASP A 100 18.42 -3.73 6.08
C ASP A 100 18.99 -4.25 4.75
N HIS A 101 18.76 -3.55 3.63
CA HIS A 101 19.46 -3.84 2.38
C HIS A 101 20.97 -3.69 2.55
N PHE A 102 21.44 -2.54 3.06
CA PHE A 102 22.88 -2.32 3.26
C PHE A 102 23.51 -3.28 4.25
N ILE A 103 22.80 -3.65 5.33
CA ILE A 103 23.30 -4.64 6.29
C ILE A 103 23.57 -5.98 5.58
N ILE A 104 22.67 -6.38 4.69
CA ILE A 104 22.72 -7.70 4.04
C ILE A 104 23.69 -7.72 2.87
N THR A 105 23.78 -6.63 2.10
CA THR A 105 24.80 -6.47 1.06
C THR A 105 26.17 -6.12 1.63
N LYS A 106 26.29 -5.91 2.95
CA LYS A 106 27.51 -5.55 3.69
C LYS A 106 28.09 -4.20 3.27
N GLU A 107 27.22 -3.28 2.86
CA GLU A 107 27.56 -1.91 2.47
C GLU A 107 27.65 -0.98 3.69
N TRP A 108 28.52 -1.33 4.64
CA TRP A 108 28.65 -0.63 5.94
C TRP A 108 28.91 0.87 5.80
N LYS A 109 29.65 1.27 4.75
CA LYS A 109 29.94 2.68 4.46
C LYS A 109 28.68 3.50 4.19
N GLU A 110 27.69 2.91 3.53
CA GLU A 110 26.42 3.60 3.30
C GLU A 110 25.62 3.70 4.60
N ILE A 111 25.67 2.71 5.50
CA ILE A 111 24.94 2.76 6.78
C ILE A 111 25.41 3.93 7.67
N ILE A 112 26.73 4.10 7.80
CA ILE A 112 27.32 5.14 8.66
C ILE A 112 27.51 6.49 7.96
N ASN A 113 26.97 6.63 6.75
CA ASN A 113 27.13 7.84 5.95
C ASN A 113 26.48 9.04 6.65
N PRO A 114 27.22 10.13 6.98
CA PRO A 114 26.66 11.30 7.65
C PRO A 114 25.58 12.00 6.82
N ILE A 115 25.45 11.67 5.53
CA ILE A 115 24.34 12.15 4.70
C ILE A 115 22.97 11.87 5.30
N TRP A 116 22.80 10.79 6.09
CA TRP A 116 21.52 10.50 6.72
C TRP A 116 21.14 11.55 7.77
N ILE A 117 22.13 12.14 8.46
CA ILE A 117 21.92 13.25 9.39
C ILE A 117 21.39 14.46 8.60
N LEU A 118 22.02 14.76 7.47
CA LEU A 118 21.58 15.84 6.59
C LEU A 118 20.18 15.56 5.99
N GLY A 119 19.89 14.30 5.65
CA GLY A 119 18.57 13.88 5.20
C GLY A 119 17.49 14.08 6.26
N LEU A 120 17.79 13.74 7.52
CA LEU A 120 16.91 14.00 8.65
C LEU A 120 16.69 15.51 8.86
N LEU A 121 17.75 16.32 8.80
CA LEU A 121 17.64 17.78 8.89
C LEU A 121 16.75 18.36 7.78
N LEU A 122 16.92 17.90 6.54
CA LEU A 122 16.08 18.34 5.42
C LEU A 122 14.61 17.95 5.62
N VAL A 123 14.34 16.71 6.06
CA VAL A 123 12.98 16.28 6.39
C VAL A 123 12.39 17.15 7.51
N SER A 124 13.15 17.40 8.57
CA SER A 124 12.73 18.28 9.68
C SER A 124 12.38 19.69 9.19
N VAL A 125 13.17 20.25 8.27
CA VAL A 125 12.87 21.55 7.65
C VAL A 125 11.59 21.50 6.82
N PHE A 126 11.39 20.45 6.02
CA PHE A 126 10.21 20.34 5.15
C PHE A 126 8.91 20.07 5.90
N ILE A 127 8.95 19.49 7.10
CA ILE A 127 7.75 19.34 7.94
C ILE A 127 7.42 20.60 8.76
N LEU A 128 8.29 21.62 8.79
CA LEU A 128 8.06 22.84 9.57
C LEU A 128 6.71 23.54 9.30
N PRO A 129 6.19 23.61 8.05
CA PRO A 129 4.89 24.22 7.81
C PRO A 129 3.77 23.55 8.62
N GLU A 130 3.79 22.22 8.74
CA GLU A 130 2.81 21.45 9.53
C GLU A 130 2.97 21.73 11.03
N ILE A 131 4.21 21.71 11.52
CA ILE A 131 4.51 22.03 12.94
C ILE A 131 4.05 23.44 13.29
N TYR A 132 4.26 24.40 12.37
CA TYR A 132 3.84 25.77 12.56
C TYR A 132 2.30 25.92 12.55
N THR A 133 1.59 25.19 11.68
CA THR A 133 0.12 25.21 11.69
C THR A 133 -0.45 24.59 12.95
N LEU A 134 0.11 23.47 13.43
CA LEU A 134 -0.30 22.87 14.71
C LEU A 134 -0.06 23.82 15.88
N TYR A 135 1.10 24.49 15.89
CA TYR A 135 1.43 25.50 16.88
C TYR A 135 0.38 26.62 16.94
N LEU A 136 0.10 27.24 15.79
CA LEU A 136 -0.88 28.32 15.68
C LEU A 136 -2.30 27.88 16.03
N GLN A 137 -2.68 26.67 15.63
CA GLN A 137 -4.05 26.19 15.79
C GLN A 137 -4.31 25.70 17.21
N PHE A 138 -3.33 25.15 17.93
CA PHE A 138 -3.58 24.43 19.17
C PHE A 138 -2.65 24.87 20.30
N ASP A 139 -1.33 24.82 20.11
CA ASP A 139 -0.38 25.06 21.21
C ASP A 139 -0.41 26.51 21.74
N ILE A 140 -0.74 27.51 20.91
CA ILE A 140 -0.94 28.90 21.39
C ILE A 140 -2.27 29.07 22.17
N HIS A 141 -3.17 28.10 22.07
CA HIS A 141 -4.53 28.16 22.59
C HIS A 141 -4.76 27.15 23.74
N PRO A 142 -4.16 27.37 24.93
CA PRO A 142 -4.26 26.44 26.06
C PRO A 142 -5.69 26.27 26.58
N GLU A 143 -6.60 27.20 26.26
CA GLU A 143 -8.03 27.14 26.59
C GLU A 143 -8.78 26.03 25.84
N LYS A 144 -8.22 25.50 24.75
CA LYS A 144 -8.89 24.47 23.95
C LYS A 144 -8.92 23.14 24.68
N ILE A 145 -10.09 22.51 24.67
CA ILE A 145 -10.29 21.17 25.22
C ILE A 145 -10.08 20.15 24.10
N VAL A 146 -9.03 19.36 24.21
CA VAL A 146 -8.71 18.26 23.29
C VAL A 146 -8.68 16.96 24.08
N PHE A 147 -9.48 15.98 23.66
CA PHE A 147 -9.68 14.72 24.38
C PHE A 147 -10.02 14.90 25.88
N GLY A 148 -10.77 15.95 26.22
CA GLY A 148 -11.19 16.25 27.59
C GLY A 148 -10.12 16.89 28.48
N LYS A 149 -9.01 17.37 27.90
CA LYS A 149 -7.94 18.09 28.62
C LYS A 149 -7.68 19.45 27.96
N THR A 150 -7.34 20.44 28.78
CA THR A 150 -6.77 21.73 28.36
C THR A 150 -5.25 21.68 28.37
N ASP A 151 -4.60 22.71 27.83
CA ASP A 151 -3.13 22.86 27.84
C ASP A 151 -2.40 21.64 27.24
N VAL A 152 -2.89 21.18 26.08
CA VAL A 152 -2.27 20.10 25.32
C VAL A 152 -1.35 20.67 24.23
N SER A 153 -0.28 19.95 23.92
CA SER A 153 0.59 20.26 22.79
C SER A 153 0.26 19.34 21.62
N ASP A 154 -0.24 19.90 20.53
CA ASP A 154 -0.59 19.13 19.35
C ASP A 154 0.64 18.84 18.49
N ILE A 155 1.69 19.66 18.60
CA ILE A 155 3.02 19.32 18.08
C ILE A 155 3.52 18.01 18.70
N LYS A 156 3.43 17.89 20.04
CA LYS A 156 3.79 16.66 20.75
C LYS A 156 2.85 15.53 20.35
N PHE A 157 1.55 15.80 20.19
CA PHE A 157 0.60 14.80 19.75
C PHE A 157 0.96 14.23 18.37
N PHE A 158 1.24 15.09 17.39
CA PHE A 158 1.62 14.72 16.04
C PHE A 158 2.95 13.96 15.99
N LEU A 159 4.00 14.49 16.63
CA LEU A 159 5.32 13.85 16.59
C LEU A 159 5.43 12.59 17.45
N TRP A 160 4.61 12.47 18.49
CA TRP A 160 4.76 11.44 19.50
C TRP A 160 3.46 10.75 19.92
N ASP A 161 2.55 11.47 20.58
CA ASP A 161 1.46 10.82 21.34
C ASP A 161 0.46 10.08 20.43
N SER A 162 0.26 10.50 19.18
CA SER A 162 -0.62 9.83 18.22
C SER A 162 -0.09 8.44 17.87
N GLN A 163 1.11 8.34 17.30
CA GLN A 163 1.65 7.07 16.80
C GLN A 163 2.16 6.18 17.94
N PHE A 164 3.00 6.71 18.84
CA PHE A 164 3.50 5.92 19.95
C PHE A 164 2.42 5.63 20.99
N GLY A 165 1.49 6.56 21.22
CA GLY A 165 0.37 6.32 22.13
C GLY A 165 -0.57 5.23 21.62
N ARG A 166 -0.85 5.18 20.31
CA ARG A 166 -1.57 4.06 19.67
C ARG A 166 -0.75 2.77 19.73
N PHE A 167 0.56 2.84 19.51
CA PHE A 167 1.44 1.69 19.57
C PHE A 167 1.44 1.01 20.95
N PHE A 168 1.53 1.80 22.03
CA PHE A 168 1.60 1.31 23.40
C PHE A 168 0.26 1.28 24.16
N ASN A 169 -0.84 1.77 23.55
CA ASN A 169 -2.14 2.06 24.19
C ASN A 169 -2.05 3.01 25.40
N THR A 170 -1.09 3.95 25.38
CA THR A 170 -0.93 4.98 26.42
C THR A 170 -1.66 6.28 26.09
N GLY A 171 -1.99 6.49 24.81
CA GLY A 171 -2.67 7.70 24.32
C GLY A 171 -4.19 7.71 24.53
N PRO A 172 -4.86 8.79 24.09
CA PRO A 172 -6.32 8.92 24.17
C PRO A 172 -7.05 7.95 23.23
N ILE A 173 -6.40 7.56 22.13
CA ILE A 173 -6.91 6.60 21.16
C ILE A 173 -6.30 5.24 21.48
N LYS A 174 -7.14 4.29 21.88
CA LYS A 174 -6.74 2.92 22.25
C LYS A 174 -7.51 1.90 21.42
N GLY A 175 -6.94 0.71 21.30
CA GLY A 175 -7.58 -0.39 20.59
C GLY A 175 -7.11 -1.74 21.09
N HIS A 176 -7.52 -2.79 20.39
CA HIS A 176 -7.04 -4.14 20.60
C HIS A 176 -6.19 -4.57 19.41
N GLY A 177 -5.09 -5.26 19.71
CA GLY A 177 -4.14 -5.73 18.71
C GLY A 177 -3.92 -7.24 18.83
N ASP A 178 -3.97 -7.94 17.71
CA ASP A 178 -3.62 -9.37 17.58
C ASP A 178 -2.33 -9.49 16.76
N PRO A 179 -1.24 -10.13 17.23
CA PRO A 179 0.00 -10.30 16.46
C PRO A 179 -0.19 -10.88 15.06
N PHE A 180 -1.23 -11.70 14.83
CA PHE A 180 -1.54 -12.27 13.52
C PHE A 180 -2.49 -11.41 12.67
N PHE A 181 -2.84 -10.21 13.14
CA PHE A 181 -3.78 -9.30 12.49
C PHE A 181 -3.42 -9.04 11.03
N PHE A 182 -2.17 -8.64 10.78
CA PHE A 182 -1.73 -8.31 9.43
C PHE A 182 -1.52 -9.55 8.55
N VAL A 183 -1.29 -10.72 9.15
CA VAL A 183 -1.18 -11.98 8.40
C VAL A 183 -2.52 -12.31 7.73
N HIS A 184 -3.61 -12.31 8.48
CA HIS A 184 -4.92 -12.57 7.89
C HIS A 184 -5.44 -11.38 7.06
N THR A 185 -5.08 -10.15 7.43
CA THR A 185 -5.47 -8.96 6.66
C THR A 185 -4.91 -8.99 5.26
N ILE A 186 -3.62 -9.28 5.10
CA ILE A 186 -2.98 -9.32 3.77
C ILE A 186 -3.58 -10.41 2.87
N LEU A 187 -4.09 -11.51 3.44
CA LEU A 187 -4.73 -12.58 2.65
C LEU A 187 -5.89 -12.07 1.79
N TRP A 188 -6.73 -11.18 2.34
CA TRP A 188 -7.82 -10.56 1.57
C TRP A 188 -7.38 -9.22 0.95
N ALA A 189 -6.61 -8.41 1.67
CA ALA A 189 -6.30 -7.04 1.24
C ALA A 189 -5.40 -7.00 0.00
N PHE A 190 -4.53 -8.00 -0.19
CA PHE A 190 -3.64 -8.10 -1.34
C PHE A 190 -4.13 -9.11 -2.39
N LEU A 191 -5.42 -9.48 -2.38
CA LEU A 191 -6.00 -10.32 -3.45
C LEU A 191 -5.86 -9.64 -4.83
N PRO A 192 -5.67 -10.42 -5.92
CA PRO A 192 -5.50 -11.87 -5.98
C PRO A 192 -4.06 -12.38 -5.74
N TRP A 193 -3.17 -11.51 -5.25
CA TRP A 193 -1.74 -11.72 -5.23
C TRP A 193 -1.19 -12.21 -3.87
N SER A 194 -2.02 -12.17 -2.82
CA SER A 194 -1.66 -12.45 -1.43
C SER A 194 -1.00 -13.82 -1.20
N ILE A 195 -1.57 -14.90 -1.74
CA ILE A 195 -1.01 -16.26 -1.60
C ILE A 195 0.39 -16.32 -2.21
N ILE A 196 0.59 -15.68 -3.36
CA ILE A 196 1.86 -15.69 -4.08
C ILE A 196 2.89 -14.83 -3.34
N PHE A 197 2.46 -13.70 -2.78
CA PHE A 197 3.29 -12.87 -1.90
C PHE A 197 3.85 -13.64 -0.70
N TYR A 198 3.03 -14.48 -0.04
CA TYR A 198 3.50 -15.31 1.06
C TYR A 198 4.53 -16.35 0.62
N ILE A 199 4.25 -17.04 -0.49
CA ILE A 199 5.15 -18.06 -1.04
C ILE A 199 6.50 -17.43 -1.43
N THR A 200 6.50 -16.30 -2.15
CA THR A 200 7.75 -15.64 -2.56
C THR A 200 8.56 -15.15 -1.36
N SER A 201 7.91 -14.54 -0.37
CA SER A 201 8.59 -14.03 0.83
C SER A 201 9.26 -15.15 1.60
N PHE A 202 8.56 -16.26 1.83
CA PHE A 202 9.14 -17.44 2.47
C PHE A 202 10.32 -18.03 1.68
N LEU A 203 10.19 -18.17 0.36
CA LEU A 203 11.25 -18.74 -0.48
C LEU A 203 12.48 -17.82 -0.58
N LYS A 204 12.29 -16.49 -0.62
CA LYS A 204 13.38 -15.50 -0.64
C LYS A 204 14.14 -15.49 0.68
N ILE A 205 13.46 -15.62 1.82
CA ILE A 205 14.12 -15.79 3.13
C ILE A 205 14.86 -17.12 3.18
N LYS A 206 14.16 -18.24 2.90
CA LYS A 206 14.72 -19.60 3.04
C LYS A 206 15.98 -19.79 2.21
N ARG A 207 16.03 -19.25 0.98
CA ARG A 207 17.21 -19.39 0.10
C ARG A 207 18.41 -18.57 0.59
N ASN A 208 18.17 -17.44 1.25
CA ASN A 208 19.23 -16.53 1.71
C ASN A 208 19.58 -16.72 3.19
N LEU A 209 18.94 -17.65 3.90
CA LEU A 209 19.18 -17.91 5.33
C LEU A 209 20.58 -18.51 5.60
N LYS A 210 21.06 -19.39 4.72
CA LYS A 210 22.36 -20.09 4.89
C LYS A 210 23.53 -19.32 4.27
N SER A 211 23.33 -18.81 3.06
CA SER A 211 24.31 -18.03 2.32
C SER A 211 23.58 -16.92 1.59
N VAL A 212 23.81 -15.70 2.02
CA VAL A 212 23.18 -14.51 1.46
C VAL A 212 23.74 -14.28 0.06
N ASN A 213 22.87 -14.22 -0.96
CA ASN A 213 23.26 -13.72 -2.26
C ASN A 213 23.20 -12.18 -2.25
N THR A 214 24.35 -11.52 -2.15
CA THR A 214 24.46 -10.05 -2.09
C THR A 214 24.07 -9.36 -3.40
N ASN A 215 23.95 -10.10 -4.50
CA ASN A 215 23.53 -9.56 -5.80
C ASN A 215 22.00 -9.49 -5.94
N GLU A 216 21.23 -10.02 -4.98
CA GLU A 216 19.79 -9.87 -4.96
C GLU A 216 19.39 -8.51 -4.35
N GLU A 217 18.30 -7.95 -4.87
CA GLU A 217 17.64 -6.79 -4.29
C GLU A 217 16.95 -7.18 -2.96
N TYR A 218 17.07 -6.36 -1.91
CA TYR A 218 16.48 -6.64 -0.58
C TYR A 218 15.59 -5.52 -0.01
N TYR A 219 15.60 -4.31 -0.57
CA TYR A 219 14.71 -3.20 -0.18
C TYR A 219 13.24 -3.65 -0.11
N THR A 220 12.76 -4.39 -1.11
CA THR A 220 11.37 -4.86 -1.18
C THR A 220 11.00 -5.81 -0.05
N LEU A 221 11.91 -6.70 0.33
CA LEU A 221 11.66 -7.71 1.36
C LEU A 221 11.63 -7.05 2.74
N PHE A 222 12.64 -6.24 3.07
CA PHE A 222 12.75 -5.64 4.40
C PHE A 222 11.81 -4.47 4.60
N GLY A 223 11.65 -3.60 3.60
CA GLY A 223 10.64 -2.54 3.65
C GLY A 223 9.23 -3.10 3.87
N THR A 224 8.93 -4.30 3.35
CA THR A 224 7.66 -4.99 3.61
C THR A 224 7.63 -5.66 4.98
N LEU A 225 8.53 -6.62 5.24
CA LEU A 225 8.43 -7.49 6.40
C LEU A 225 8.74 -6.79 7.72
N ALA A 226 9.71 -5.87 7.74
CA ALA A 226 10.01 -5.11 8.95
C ALA A 226 8.84 -4.20 9.32
N THR A 227 8.21 -3.55 8.32
CA THR A 227 7.02 -2.73 8.55
C THR A 227 5.85 -3.57 9.09
N ILE A 228 5.56 -4.72 8.46
CA ILE A 228 4.51 -5.62 8.94
C ILE A 228 4.82 -6.07 10.37
N LEU A 229 6.07 -6.42 10.68
CA LEU A 229 6.47 -6.83 12.02
C LEU A 229 6.24 -5.72 13.03
N VAL A 230 6.71 -4.49 12.76
CA VAL A 230 6.52 -3.35 13.66
C VAL A 230 5.03 -3.09 13.89
N PHE A 231 4.22 -3.02 12.83
CA PHE A 231 2.78 -2.81 12.98
C PHE A 231 2.09 -3.98 13.70
N SER A 232 2.53 -5.21 13.48
CA SER A 232 2.03 -6.39 14.22
C SER A 232 2.36 -6.34 15.72
N LEU A 233 3.36 -5.58 16.15
CA LEU A 233 3.65 -5.38 17.58
C LEU A 233 2.82 -4.26 18.23
N SER A 234 2.21 -3.37 17.44
CA SER A 234 1.32 -2.32 17.94
C SER A 234 0.12 -2.90 18.69
N LYS A 235 -0.37 -2.22 19.73
CA LYS A 235 -1.63 -2.58 20.39
C LYS A 235 -2.87 -2.02 19.68
N PHE A 236 -2.67 -1.13 18.71
CA PHE A 236 -3.73 -0.57 17.86
C PHE A 236 -3.46 -0.89 16.39
N LYS A 237 -4.44 -1.50 15.70
CA LYS A 237 -4.28 -1.99 14.32
C LYS A 237 -5.49 -1.68 13.47
N LEU A 238 -5.24 -1.24 12.25
CA LEU A 238 -6.26 -1.03 11.22
C LEU A 238 -5.79 -1.66 9.92
N ALA A 239 -6.71 -2.29 9.18
CA ALA A 239 -6.37 -3.09 8.00
C ALA A 239 -5.62 -2.30 6.92
N HIS A 240 -5.95 -1.01 6.77
CA HIS A 240 -5.40 -0.14 5.74
C HIS A 240 -3.94 0.27 5.98
N TYR A 241 -3.40 0.03 7.17
CA TYR A 241 -1.97 0.26 7.45
C TYR A 241 -1.05 -0.57 6.54
N THR A 242 -1.54 -1.69 6.00
CA THR A 242 -0.76 -2.53 5.09
C THR A 242 -0.58 -1.92 3.70
N ASN A 243 -1.42 -0.97 3.29
CA ASN A 243 -1.41 -0.42 1.93
C ASN A 243 -0.09 0.29 1.59
N ILE A 244 0.61 0.82 2.60
CA ILE A 244 1.87 1.55 2.39
C ILE A 244 3.01 0.64 1.89
N VAL A 245 2.92 -0.68 2.12
CA VAL A 245 3.92 -1.66 1.66
C VAL A 245 3.50 -2.42 0.41
N PHE A 246 2.28 -2.20 -0.11
CA PHE A 246 1.79 -2.88 -1.31
C PHE A 246 2.67 -2.68 -2.55
N PRO A 247 3.30 -1.52 -2.79
CA PRO A 247 4.29 -1.36 -3.85
C PRO A 247 5.43 -2.38 -3.75
N LEU A 248 6.01 -2.55 -2.57
CA LEU A 248 7.12 -3.47 -2.34
C LEU A 248 6.68 -4.93 -2.46
N MET A 249 5.49 -5.25 -1.94
CA MET A 249 4.83 -6.55 -2.12
C MET A 249 4.58 -6.86 -3.60
N ALA A 250 4.19 -5.85 -4.39
CA ALA A 250 3.94 -6.01 -5.82
C ALA A 250 5.20 -6.37 -6.59
N ILE A 251 6.32 -5.72 -6.26
CA ILE A 251 7.62 -5.95 -6.90
C ILE A 251 8.13 -7.37 -6.62
N ILE A 252 8.16 -7.78 -5.35
CA ILE A 252 8.65 -9.13 -4.98
C ILE A 252 7.75 -10.24 -5.54
N THR A 253 6.45 -9.97 -5.68
CA THR A 253 5.48 -10.89 -6.29
C THR A 253 5.69 -10.99 -7.79
N ALA A 254 5.90 -9.87 -8.48
CA ALA A 254 6.18 -9.84 -9.92
C ALA A 254 7.46 -10.61 -10.28
N ASP A 255 8.55 -10.39 -9.55
CA ASP A 255 9.83 -11.09 -9.76
C ASP A 255 9.66 -12.62 -9.61
N PHE A 256 8.87 -13.04 -8.62
CA PHE A 256 8.57 -14.45 -8.43
C PHE A 256 7.77 -15.05 -9.58
N ILE A 257 6.76 -14.35 -10.09
CA ILE A 257 5.94 -14.81 -11.22
C ILE A 257 6.80 -15.02 -12.46
N ILE A 258 7.76 -14.14 -12.74
CA ILE A 258 8.73 -14.35 -13.84
C ILE A 258 9.61 -15.58 -13.57
N LYS A 259 10.12 -15.73 -12.35
CA LYS A 259 10.98 -16.86 -11.94
C LYS A 259 10.25 -18.21 -11.88
N LEU A 260 8.91 -18.26 -11.93
CA LEU A 260 8.16 -19.49 -12.13
C LEU A 260 8.53 -20.20 -13.45
N LYS A 261 8.91 -19.45 -14.49
CA LYS A 261 9.28 -20.00 -15.81
C LYS A 261 10.60 -20.78 -15.78
N SER A 262 11.51 -20.41 -14.88
CA SER A 262 12.87 -20.97 -14.80
C SER A 262 13.12 -21.65 -13.44
N ARG A 263 13.40 -20.87 -12.40
CA ARG A 263 13.86 -21.32 -11.08
C ARG A 263 12.79 -22.10 -10.30
N TYR A 264 11.52 -21.72 -10.42
CA TYR A 264 10.42 -22.24 -9.61
C TYR A 264 9.39 -23.02 -10.43
N ARG A 265 9.84 -23.77 -11.44
CA ARG A 265 8.99 -24.54 -12.36
C ARG A 265 8.00 -25.47 -11.64
N ASN A 266 8.40 -26.06 -10.51
CA ASN A 266 7.56 -26.97 -9.72
C ASN A 266 6.34 -26.27 -9.09
N LEU A 267 6.39 -24.95 -8.90
CA LEU A 267 5.31 -24.15 -8.30
C LEU A 267 4.35 -23.55 -9.33
N GLN A 268 4.58 -23.77 -10.63
CA GLN A 268 3.71 -23.26 -11.70
C GLN A 268 2.27 -23.75 -11.55
N LYS A 269 2.07 -25.04 -11.25
CA LYS A 269 0.73 -25.61 -11.05
C LYS A 269 0.03 -24.95 -9.87
N THR A 270 0.74 -24.78 -8.74
CA THR A 270 0.23 -24.10 -7.55
C THR A 270 -0.20 -22.67 -7.86
N PHE A 271 0.62 -21.91 -8.58
CA PHE A 271 0.27 -20.57 -9.04
C PHE A 271 -1.01 -20.58 -9.87
N VAL A 272 -1.06 -21.37 -10.94
CA VAL A 272 -2.22 -21.44 -11.85
C VAL A 272 -3.50 -21.81 -11.10
N ILE A 273 -3.46 -22.85 -10.26
CA ILE A 273 -4.62 -23.29 -9.47
C ILE A 273 -5.08 -22.19 -8.51
N SER A 274 -4.14 -21.56 -7.78
CA SER A 274 -4.48 -20.47 -6.85
C SER A 274 -5.16 -19.30 -7.56
N GLN A 275 -4.68 -18.91 -8.75
CA GLN A 275 -5.28 -17.81 -9.51
C GLN A 275 -6.69 -18.17 -10.02
N TRP A 276 -6.91 -19.41 -10.49
CA TRP A 276 -8.25 -19.86 -10.88
C TRP A 276 -9.23 -19.91 -9.71
N ILE A 277 -8.79 -20.35 -8.53
CA ILE A 277 -9.62 -20.31 -7.32
C ILE A 277 -10.02 -18.86 -7.00
N LEU A 278 -9.09 -17.91 -7.05
CA LEU A 278 -9.36 -16.51 -6.74
C LEU A 278 -10.25 -15.83 -7.80
N ILE A 279 -10.10 -16.18 -9.09
CA ILE A 279 -11.01 -15.79 -10.15
C ILE A 279 -12.43 -16.28 -9.83
N SER A 280 -12.59 -17.57 -9.53
CA SER A 280 -13.90 -18.13 -9.16
C SER A 280 -14.52 -17.44 -7.96
N ILE A 281 -13.73 -17.17 -6.90
CA ILE A 281 -14.19 -16.43 -5.72
C ILE A 281 -14.67 -15.02 -6.12
N SER A 282 -13.93 -14.31 -6.98
CA SER A 282 -14.34 -12.98 -7.42
C SER A 282 -15.67 -12.99 -8.19
N ILE A 283 -15.90 -13.99 -9.05
CA ILE A 283 -17.16 -14.15 -9.80
C ILE A 283 -18.31 -14.47 -8.85
N ILE A 284 -18.10 -15.42 -7.93
CA ILE A 284 -19.10 -15.80 -6.90
C ILE A 284 -19.45 -14.58 -6.04
N ALA A 285 -18.46 -13.77 -5.65
CA ALA A 285 -18.69 -12.56 -4.87
C ALA A 285 -19.57 -11.56 -5.62
N ILE A 286 -19.31 -11.30 -6.90
CA ILE A 286 -20.14 -10.41 -7.73
C ILE A 286 -21.59 -10.91 -7.79
N ILE A 287 -21.79 -12.21 -8.07
CA ILE A 287 -23.12 -12.81 -8.15
C ILE A 287 -23.84 -12.73 -6.78
N GLY A 288 -23.17 -13.14 -5.71
CA GLY A 288 -23.73 -13.15 -4.35
C GLY A 288 -24.13 -11.75 -3.88
N ILE A 289 -23.26 -10.75 -4.10
CA ILE A 289 -23.55 -9.35 -3.76
C ILE A 289 -24.72 -8.82 -4.61
N SER A 290 -24.76 -9.15 -5.90
CA SER A 290 -25.86 -8.72 -6.79
C SER A 290 -27.21 -9.28 -6.35
N ILE A 291 -27.26 -10.55 -5.92
CA ILE A 291 -28.48 -11.18 -5.41
C ILE A 291 -28.93 -10.54 -4.08
N LEU A 292 -27.98 -10.32 -3.16
CA LEU A 292 -28.27 -9.79 -1.83
C LEU A 292 -28.71 -8.32 -1.86
N MET A 293 -27.99 -7.48 -2.61
CA MET A 293 -28.19 -6.03 -2.57
C MET A 293 -29.16 -5.52 -3.64
N LYS A 294 -29.41 -6.30 -4.71
CA LYS A 294 -30.26 -5.91 -5.85
C LYS A 294 -29.96 -4.49 -6.35
N PRO A 295 -28.72 -4.21 -6.79
CA PRO A 295 -28.32 -2.88 -7.20
C PRO A 295 -29.08 -2.42 -8.45
N ASP A 296 -29.33 -1.11 -8.54
CA ASP A 296 -29.88 -0.52 -9.76
C ASP A 296 -28.93 -0.75 -10.94
N PHE A 297 -29.50 -0.98 -12.13
CA PHE A 297 -28.69 -1.23 -13.32
C PHE A 297 -27.92 0.03 -13.74
N ASN A 298 -26.61 -0.12 -13.95
CA ASN A 298 -25.74 0.94 -14.43
C ASN A 298 -25.06 0.56 -15.75
N PHE A 299 -25.35 1.29 -16.83
CA PHE A 299 -24.88 1.00 -18.19
C PHE A 299 -23.35 0.92 -18.32
N TRP A 300 -22.59 1.60 -17.46
CA TRP A 300 -21.11 1.55 -17.47
C TRP A 300 -20.56 0.12 -17.29
N ILE A 301 -21.32 -0.80 -16.67
CA ILE A 301 -20.91 -2.20 -16.55
C ILE A 301 -20.87 -2.94 -17.89
N VAL A 302 -21.68 -2.54 -18.87
CA VAL A 302 -21.70 -3.15 -20.21
C VAL A 302 -20.41 -2.79 -20.95
N LEU A 303 -19.98 -1.53 -20.85
CA LEU A 303 -18.70 -1.09 -21.39
C LEU A 303 -17.54 -1.86 -20.73
N LEU A 304 -17.54 -1.95 -19.40
CA LEU A 304 -16.53 -2.70 -18.65
C LEU A 304 -16.50 -4.19 -19.04
N LEU A 305 -17.67 -4.82 -19.18
CA LEU A 305 -17.78 -6.20 -19.63
C LEU A 305 -17.23 -6.37 -21.05
N SER A 306 -17.53 -5.45 -21.97
CA SER A 306 -16.99 -5.48 -23.33
C SER A 306 -15.46 -5.38 -23.37
N LEU A 307 -14.88 -4.51 -22.53
CA LEU A 307 -13.43 -4.38 -22.38
C LEU A 307 -12.81 -5.64 -21.76
N CYS A 308 -13.49 -6.28 -20.80
CA CYS A 308 -13.03 -7.53 -20.20
C CYS A 308 -13.08 -8.68 -21.20
N VAL A 309 -14.16 -8.81 -21.97
CA VAL A 309 -14.28 -9.81 -23.04
C VAL A 309 -13.19 -9.60 -24.08
N PHE A 310 -12.97 -8.37 -24.53
CA PHE A 310 -11.86 -8.03 -25.44
C PHE A 310 -10.49 -8.39 -24.82
N GLY A 311 -10.26 -8.05 -23.56
CA GLY A 311 -9.01 -8.41 -22.86
C GLY A 311 -8.80 -9.92 -22.81
N ILE A 312 -9.86 -10.68 -22.52
CA ILE A 312 -9.84 -12.15 -22.50
C ILE A 312 -9.51 -12.71 -23.88
N THR A 313 -10.15 -12.22 -24.95
CA THR A 313 -9.86 -12.69 -26.32
C THR A 313 -8.42 -12.40 -26.71
N GLN A 314 -7.88 -11.23 -26.38
CA GLN A 314 -6.47 -10.89 -26.62
C GLN A 314 -5.51 -11.80 -25.84
N VAL A 315 -5.87 -12.21 -24.62
CA VAL A 315 -5.07 -13.14 -23.82
C VAL A 315 -5.02 -14.54 -24.45
N PHE A 316 -6.14 -15.03 -24.99
CA PHE A 316 -6.20 -16.33 -25.66
C PHE A 316 -5.54 -16.30 -27.06
N ASN A 317 -5.69 -15.21 -27.82
CA ASN A 317 -5.12 -15.07 -29.16
C ASN A 317 -3.59 -14.94 -29.15
N ASN A 318 -3.01 -14.28 -28.14
CA ASN A 318 -1.57 -14.04 -28.08
C ASN A 318 -0.73 -15.27 -27.67
N ASN A 319 -1.33 -16.47 -27.59
CA ASN A 319 -0.65 -17.75 -27.25
C ASN A 319 0.36 -17.65 -26.11
N LYS A 320 0.09 -16.80 -25.10
CA LYS A 320 0.97 -16.64 -23.94
C LYS A 320 1.02 -17.94 -23.15
N ASP A 321 2.15 -18.18 -22.50
CA ASP A 321 2.36 -19.32 -21.61
C ASP A 321 1.36 -19.34 -20.46
N LYS A 322 1.17 -20.50 -19.82
CA LYS A 322 0.13 -20.71 -18.80
C LYS A 322 0.23 -19.73 -17.63
N ILE A 323 1.43 -19.33 -17.24
CA ILE A 323 1.66 -18.38 -16.14
C ILE A 323 1.13 -17.00 -16.53
N ASN A 324 1.60 -16.46 -17.66
CA ASN A 324 1.16 -15.15 -18.14
C ASN A 324 -0.35 -15.14 -18.39
N ARG A 325 -0.91 -16.22 -18.95
CA ARG A 325 -2.35 -16.37 -19.15
C ARG A 325 -3.14 -16.25 -17.84
N SER A 326 -2.79 -17.05 -16.82
CA SER A 326 -3.45 -16.99 -15.51
C SER A 326 -3.27 -15.64 -14.84
N PHE A 327 -2.11 -15.00 -14.96
CA PHE A 327 -1.87 -13.66 -14.44
C PHE A 327 -2.82 -12.61 -15.05
N TYR A 328 -2.90 -12.55 -16.39
CA TYR A 328 -3.75 -11.55 -17.05
C TYR A 328 -5.23 -11.82 -16.82
N LEU A 329 -5.67 -13.08 -16.84
CA LEU A 329 -7.07 -13.42 -16.53
C LEU A 329 -7.45 -13.03 -15.08
N SER A 330 -6.56 -13.27 -14.11
CA SER A 330 -6.77 -12.86 -12.72
C SER A 330 -6.86 -11.34 -12.58
N SER A 331 -5.96 -10.62 -13.26
CA SER A 331 -5.97 -9.16 -13.33
C SER A 331 -7.29 -8.61 -13.92
N ILE A 332 -7.74 -9.19 -15.04
CA ILE A 332 -9.00 -8.78 -15.70
C ILE A 332 -10.20 -9.07 -14.79
N SER A 333 -10.23 -10.23 -14.13
CA SER A 333 -11.32 -10.61 -13.21
C SER A 333 -11.45 -9.62 -12.06
N PHE A 334 -10.33 -9.21 -11.45
CA PHE A 334 -10.35 -8.22 -10.37
C PHE A 334 -10.63 -6.80 -10.88
N CYS A 335 -10.16 -6.42 -12.07
CA CYS A 335 -10.61 -5.17 -12.71
C CYS A 335 -12.13 -5.13 -12.90
N PHE A 336 -12.74 -6.24 -13.31
CA PHE A 336 -14.20 -6.35 -13.44
C PHE A 336 -14.89 -6.25 -12.08
N LEU A 337 -14.37 -6.93 -11.05
CA LEU A 337 -14.85 -6.79 -9.67
C LEU A 337 -14.84 -5.32 -9.22
N TYR A 338 -13.77 -4.57 -9.49
CA TYR A 338 -13.69 -3.15 -9.12
C TYR A 338 -14.67 -2.29 -9.90
N GLY A 339 -14.83 -2.56 -11.19
CA GLY A 339 -15.84 -1.93 -12.02
C GLY A 339 -17.24 -2.16 -11.47
N PHE A 340 -17.56 -3.39 -11.07
CA PHE A 340 -18.81 -3.74 -10.39
C PHE A 340 -18.94 -3.01 -9.05
N MET A 341 -17.86 -2.96 -8.24
CA MET A 341 -17.89 -2.26 -6.97
C MET A 341 -18.24 -0.77 -7.15
N LEU A 342 -17.61 -0.10 -8.11
CA LEU A 342 -17.82 1.31 -8.40
C LEU A 342 -19.22 1.60 -8.96
N THR A 343 -19.71 0.75 -9.87
CA THR A 343 -20.93 1.03 -10.63
C THR A 343 -22.20 0.57 -9.95
N HIS A 344 -22.13 -0.50 -9.14
CA HIS A 344 -23.30 -1.18 -8.55
C HIS A 344 -23.22 -1.24 -7.02
N PHE A 345 -22.10 -1.73 -6.45
CA PHE A 345 -21.99 -1.96 -5.00
C PHE A 345 -22.02 -0.66 -4.18
N TYR A 346 -21.05 0.24 -4.37
CA TYR A 346 -20.94 1.47 -3.58
C TYR A 346 -22.15 2.41 -3.74
N PRO A 347 -22.67 2.67 -4.96
CA PRO A 347 -23.87 3.48 -5.12
C PRO A 347 -25.07 2.93 -4.36
N THR A 348 -25.21 1.60 -4.29
CA THR A 348 -26.28 0.96 -3.52
C THR A 348 -26.02 1.06 -2.02
N LEU A 349 -24.78 0.83 -1.59
CA LEU A 349 -24.38 0.89 -0.18
C LEU A 349 -24.54 2.29 0.42
N PHE A 350 -24.19 3.34 -0.32
CA PHE A 350 -24.24 4.72 0.15
C PHE A 350 -25.65 5.23 0.45
N LYS A 351 -26.70 4.58 -0.09
CA LYS A 351 -28.10 4.87 0.28
C LYS A 351 -28.40 4.55 1.76
N TYR A 352 -27.60 3.68 2.38
CA TYR A 352 -27.76 3.25 3.77
C TYR A 352 -26.85 4.00 4.76
N GLN A 353 -26.18 5.08 4.33
CA GLN A 353 -25.41 5.94 5.24
C GLN A 353 -26.35 6.81 6.09
N GLY A 354 -26.69 6.30 7.28
CA GLY A 354 -27.63 6.95 8.21
C GLY A 354 -27.29 8.41 8.52
N GLY A 355 -26.01 8.75 8.72
CA GLY A 355 -25.58 10.13 9.00
C GLY A 355 -25.89 11.11 7.86
N VAL A 356 -25.65 10.72 6.61
CA VAL A 356 -25.95 11.55 5.44
C VAL A 356 -27.47 11.67 5.25
N CYS A 357 -28.20 10.58 5.43
CA CYS A 357 -29.67 10.58 5.36
C CYS A 357 -30.29 11.47 6.44
N ALA A 358 -29.80 11.40 7.68
CA ALA A 358 -30.26 12.24 8.78
C ALA A 358 -29.96 13.73 8.52
N ALA A 359 -28.74 14.07 8.10
CA ALA A 359 -28.38 15.45 7.75
C ALA A 359 -29.26 16.01 6.62
N ARG A 360 -29.51 15.22 5.57
CA ARG A 360 -30.42 15.60 4.47
C ARG A 360 -31.85 15.79 4.96
N TYR A 361 -32.33 14.94 5.87
CA TYR A 361 -33.66 15.05 6.45
C TYR A 361 -33.82 16.33 7.30
N VAL A 362 -32.85 16.63 8.16
CA VAL A 362 -32.83 17.87 8.98
C VAL A 362 -32.84 19.11 8.10
N ASN A 363 -31.95 19.16 7.10
CA ASN A 363 -31.84 20.30 6.18
C ASN A 363 -33.10 20.49 5.33
N LYS A 364 -33.77 19.40 4.92
CA LYS A 364 -35.00 19.49 4.13
C LYS A 364 -36.20 19.96 4.95
N ASN A 365 -36.26 19.61 6.24
CA ASN A 365 -37.38 19.93 7.10
C ASN A 365 -37.16 21.19 7.96
N ASN A 366 -36.07 21.94 7.75
CA ASN A 366 -35.73 23.16 8.50
C ASN A 366 -35.84 22.99 10.03
N PHE A 367 -35.41 21.84 10.57
CA PHE A 367 -35.29 21.70 12.01
C PHE A 367 -34.24 22.70 12.50
N LYS A 368 -34.69 23.78 13.16
CA LYS A 368 -33.81 24.64 13.95
C LYS A 368 -33.47 23.85 15.21
N ILE A 369 -32.21 23.44 15.32
CA ILE A 369 -31.63 22.86 16.53
C ILE A 369 -31.42 23.97 17.56
#